data_AF-A0A947D7T2-F1
#
_entry.id   AF-A0A947D7T2-F1
#
_cell.length_a   1.000
_cell.length_b   1.000
_cell.length_c   1.000
_cell.angle_alpha   90.00
_cell.angle_beta   90.00
_cell.angle_gamma   90.00
#
_symmetry.space_group_name_H-M   'P 1'
#
loop_
_entity.id
_entity.type
_entity.pdbx_description
1 polymer ?
#
loop_
_entity_poly.entity_id
_entity_poly.type
_entity_poly.pdbx_seq_one_letter_code
_entity_poly.pdbx_strand_id
1 'polypeptide(L)'
;MIDGDVTRPRTIAGAVWLSILLAGTVPGEAVAAGTSPSPGGADRRPVPPPDARRSGDDAQRAARALPIPRRKPGPSAPVGQDQDTTGKPPPGPAMLPRREMPARSPADEAACRERLAGLGVVYVEAPDIADAGGCHAERVIRVTAIGPKLALSGPATMVCPMAEALARWGETVLRPAAERIGRKAVTLAVGASYECRPRNRVAGSKLSEHGAANAIDIMGVAFADGAMTVTKAGARLVRPPPATADPAASPAASAASSAGRPEAPAEWDARFLAEIRAGACKHFTTVLGPGQPWHDDHLHLDLGLHGRSGTSRICQ
;
A
#
# COMPACT_ATOMS: atom_id res chain seq x y z
N MET A 1 -8.80 -19.42 -71.39
CA MET A 1 -9.17 -20.29 -70.25
C MET A 1 -8.47 -19.70 -69.03
N ILE A 2 -9.10 -19.06 -68.05
CA ILE A 2 -10.50 -18.99 -67.63
C ILE A 2 -10.79 -17.55 -67.18
N ASP A 3 -12.02 -17.11 -67.47
CA ASP A 3 -12.68 -15.86 -67.10
C ASP A 3 -12.83 -15.60 -65.59
N GLY A 4 -13.04 -14.33 -65.23
CA GLY A 4 -13.43 -13.93 -63.88
C GLY A 4 -13.71 -12.43 -63.75
N ASP A 5 -14.83 -11.99 -64.32
CA ASP A 5 -15.42 -10.66 -64.20
C ASP A 5 -16.10 -10.46 -62.83
N VAL A 6 -15.84 -9.36 -62.11
CA VAL A 6 -16.78 -8.74 -61.14
C VAL A 6 -16.57 -7.21 -61.06
N THR A 7 -17.32 -6.50 -61.91
CA THR A 7 -18.15 -5.30 -61.63
C THR A 7 -17.92 -4.48 -60.33
N ARG A 8 -17.63 -3.17 -60.51
CA ARG A 8 -18.06 -2.02 -59.65
C ARG A 8 -19.46 -1.55 -60.14
N PRO A 9 -20.34 -0.79 -59.43
CA PRO A 9 -20.02 0.48 -58.75
C PRO A 9 -20.97 1.01 -57.62
N ARG A 10 -20.68 2.25 -57.15
CA ARG A 10 -21.56 3.34 -56.67
C ARG A 10 -21.49 3.77 -55.19
N THR A 11 -20.86 4.94 -55.04
CA THR A 11 -21.03 5.99 -54.02
C THR A 11 -22.49 6.42 -53.82
N ILE A 12 -22.89 6.67 -52.56
CA ILE A 12 -24.09 7.44 -52.20
C ILE A 12 -23.64 8.65 -51.36
N ALA A 13 -24.06 9.83 -51.82
CA ALA A 13 -23.83 11.14 -51.24
C ALA A 13 -24.94 11.51 -50.24
N GLY A 14 -24.71 12.60 -49.52
CA GLY A 14 -25.44 13.00 -48.30
C GLY A 14 -26.89 13.45 -48.45
N ALA A 15 -27.52 13.69 -47.30
CA ALA A 15 -28.68 14.55 -47.17
C ALA A 15 -28.61 15.24 -45.79
N VAL A 16 -28.33 16.54 -45.81
CA VAL A 16 -28.47 17.48 -44.69
C VAL A 16 -29.90 18.01 -44.75
N TRP A 17 -30.64 17.92 -43.65
CA TRP A 17 -31.95 18.53 -43.52
C TRP A 17 -31.84 19.80 -42.67
N LEU A 18 -32.03 20.93 -43.34
CA LEU A 18 -32.21 22.26 -42.76
C LEU A 18 -33.71 22.54 -42.72
N SER A 19 -34.25 22.82 -41.53
CA SER A 19 -35.60 23.38 -41.39
C SER A 19 -35.53 24.64 -40.55
N ILE A 20 -35.67 25.77 -41.25
CA ILE A 20 -36.02 27.10 -40.73
C ILE A 20 -37.55 27.22 -40.77
N LEU A 21 -38.08 28.24 -40.09
CA LEU A 21 -39.41 28.89 -40.12
C LEU A 21 -40.12 28.74 -38.76
N LEU A 22 -40.78 29.73 -38.17
CA LEU A 22 -41.04 31.15 -38.45
C LEU A 22 -41.54 31.76 -37.14
N ALA A 23 -41.21 33.01 -36.86
CA ALA A 23 -41.78 33.77 -35.73
C ALA A 23 -43.25 34.13 -36.01
N GLY A 24 -44.13 33.86 -35.05
CA GLY A 24 -45.53 34.28 -35.08
C GLY A 24 -46.01 34.61 -33.67
N THR A 25 -46.25 35.90 -33.42
CA THR A 25 -46.87 36.44 -32.21
C THR A 25 -48.40 36.40 -32.31
N VAL A 26 -49.08 35.97 -31.25
CA VAL A 26 -50.52 36.21 -31.03
C VAL A 26 -50.79 36.46 -29.53
N PRO A 27 -51.83 37.26 -29.20
CA PRO A 27 -51.94 38.02 -27.96
C PRO A 27 -52.52 37.21 -26.79
N GLY A 28 -52.33 37.75 -25.59
CA GLY A 28 -52.78 37.17 -24.34
C GLY A 28 -54.29 37.28 -24.11
N GLU A 29 -54.81 36.25 -23.44
CA GLU A 29 -56.03 36.29 -22.65
C GLU A 29 -55.66 35.85 -21.22
N ALA A 30 -55.98 36.73 -20.27
CA ALA A 30 -55.90 36.44 -18.85
C ALA A 30 -57.14 35.64 -18.44
N VAL A 31 -56.94 34.52 -17.74
CA VAL A 31 -58.00 33.89 -16.95
C VAL A 31 -57.42 33.38 -15.64
N ALA A 32 -58.26 33.52 -14.62
CA ALA A 32 -57.90 33.69 -13.23
C ALA A 32 -57.49 32.41 -12.49
N ALA A 33 -56.84 32.68 -11.36
CA ALA A 33 -56.45 31.80 -10.27
C ALA A 33 -57.43 30.65 -9.97
N GLY A 34 -56.88 29.43 -9.98
CA GLY A 34 -57.43 28.24 -9.35
C GLY A 34 -56.32 27.50 -8.62
N THR A 35 -56.28 27.66 -7.30
CA THR A 35 -55.34 27.04 -6.36
C THR A 35 -55.40 25.51 -6.44
N SER A 36 -54.26 24.87 -6.65
CA SER A 36 -54.06 23.42 -6.43
C SER A 36 -52.75 23.19 -5.65
N PRO A 37 -52.74 22.35 -4.60
CA PRO A 37 -51.65 22.30 -3.64
C PRO A 37 -50.44 21.52 -4.18
N SER A 38 -49.26 22.10 -3.96
CA SER A 38 -47.96 21.47 -4.23
C SER A 38 -47.68 20.36 -3.20
N PRO A 39 -47.19 19.17 -3.58
CA PRO A 39 -46.67 18.22 -2.61
C PRO A 39 -45.36 18.76 -2.03
N GLY A 40 -45.31 18.82 -0.70
CA GLY A 40 -44.26 19.46 0.08
C GLY A 40 -42.84 19.08 -0.34
N GLY A 41 -42.00 20.12 -0.43
CA GLY A 41 -40.56 19.97 -0.48
C GLY A 41 -40.07 19.25 0.77
N ALA A 42 -39.57 18.03 0.59
CA ALA A 42 -38.74 17.40 1.59
C ALA A 42 -37.40 18.15 1.62
N ASP A 43 -37.21 18.90 2.70
CA ASP A 43 -35.96 19.55 3.07
C ASP A 43 -34.85 18.48 3.21
N ARG A 44 -34.14 18.20 2.11
CA ARG A 44 -32.94 17.35 2.14
C ARG A 44 -31.78 18.18 2.64
N ARG A 45 -31.70 18.31 3.97
CA ARG A 45 -30.49 18.75 4.64
C ARG A 45 -29.33 17.82 4.20
N PRO A 46 -28.18 18.35 3.75
CA PRO A 46 -27.02 17.54 3.42
C PRO A 46 -26.62 16.69 4.62
N VAL A 47 -26.56 15.37 4.44
CA VAL A 47 -25.98 14.46 5.43
C VAL A 47 -24.47 14.76 5.46
N PRO A 48 -23.89 15.15 6.62
CA PRO A 48 -22.45 15.35 6.70
C PRO A 48 -21.73 14.04 6.36
N PRO A 49 -20.60 14.09 5.64
CA PRO A 49 -19.81 12.89 5.36
C PRO A 49 -19.43 12.20 6.69
N PRO A 50 -19.38 10.86 6.74
CA PRO A 50 -18.98 10.16 7.95
C PRO A 50 -17.60 10.67 8.40
N ASP A 51 -17.46 10.94 9.70
CA ASP A 51 -16.25 11.51 10.30
C ASP A 51 -15.02 10.65 9.99
N ALA A 52 -14.28 11.02 8.95
CA ALA A 52 -13.01 10.39 8.56
C ALA A 52 -11.99 10.39 9.73
N ARG A 53 -12.15 11.33 10.67
CA ARG A 53 -11.36 11.39 11.91
C ARG A 53 -11.59 10.16 12.80
N ARG A 54 -12.83 9.71 12.95
CA ARG A 54 -13.18 8.58 13.83
C ARG A 54 -12.69 7.24 13.27
N SER A 55 -12.81 7.04 11.96
CA SER A 55 -12.24 5.86 11.28
C SER A 55 -10.70 5.86 11.28
N GLY A 56 -10.08 7.05 11.22
CA GLY A 56 -8.64 7.21 11.42
C GLY A 56 -8.19 6.82 12.82
N ASP A 57 -8.93 7.22 13.86
CA ASP A 57 -8.61 6.91 15.26
C ASP A 57 -8.74 5.42 15.59
N ASP A 58 -9.76 4.73 15.09
CA ASP A 58 -9.94 3.28 15.28
C ASP A 58 -8.85 2.48 14.54
N ALA A 59 -8.47 2.89 13.33
CA ALA A 59 -7.40 2.27 12.58
C ALA A 59 -6.01 2.56 13.20
N GLN A 60 -5.80 3.76 13.74
CA GLN A 60 -4.60 4.13 14.48
C GLN A 60 -4.50 3.35 15.81
N ARG A 61 -5.64 3.07 16.47
CA ARG A 61 -5.71 2.27 17.69
C ARG A 61 -5.40 0.79 17.41
N ALA A 62 -5.91 0.23 16.31
CA ALA A 62 -5.55 -1.11 15.84
C ALA A 62 -4.07 -1.21 15.44
N ALA A 63 -3.53 -0.20 14.76
CA ALA A 63 -2.11 -0.09 14.40
C ALA A 63 -1.18 -0.03 15.64
N ARG A 64 -1.59 0.71 16.69
CA ARG A 64 -0.85 0.80 17.97
C ARG A 64 -0.90 -0.48 18.80
N ALA A 65 -1.89 -1.34 18.57
CA ALA A 65 -2.00 -2.65 19.23
C ALA A 65 -1.06 -3.70 18.60
N LEU A 66 -0.51 -3.44 17.42
CA LEU A 66 0.50 -4.30 16.82
C LEU A 66 1.85 -4.06 17.50
N PRO A 67 2.55 -5.11 17.95
CA PRO A 67 3.94 -4.97 18.36
C PRO A 67 4.71 -4.35 17.20
N ILE A 68 5.28 -3.16 17.39
CA ILE A 68 6.19 -2.58 16.39
C ILE A 68 7.33 -3.60 16.22
N PRO A 69 7.53 -4.15 15.01
CA PRO A 69 8.68 -4.99 14.74
C PRO A 69 9.95 -4.27 15.17
N ARG A 70 10.67 -4.80 16.17
CA ARG A 70 12.03 -4.33 16.44
C ARG A 70 12.81 -4.52 15.14
N ARG A 71 13.52 -3.48 14.68
CA ARG A 71 14.45 -3.58 13.55
C ARG A 71 15.32 -4.82 13.76
N LYS A 72 15.34 -5.73 12.78
CA LYS A 72 16.19 -6.92 12.78
C LYS A 72 17.66 -6.44 12.90
N PRO A 73 18.42 -6.84 13.93
CA PRO A 73 19.87 -6.72 13.87
C PRO A 73 20.34 -7.40 12.58
N GLY A 74 21.25 -6.77 11.84
CA GLY A 74 21.91 -7.46 10.73
C GLY A 74 22.60 -8.74 11.22
N PRO A 75 22.96 -9.68 10.33
CA PRO A 75 23.81 -10.79 10.72
C PRO A 75 25.04 -10.24 11.43
N SER A 76 25.26 -10.68 12.67
CA SER A 76 26.42 -10.29 13.46
C SER A 76 27.67 -10.69 12.67
N ALA A 77 28.47 -9.70 12.27
CA ALA A 77 29.86 -9.97 11.97
C ALA A 77 30.48 -10.65 13.22
N PRO A 78 31.45 -11.56 13.06
CA PRO A 78 32.12 -12.17 14.19
C PRO A 78 32.63 -11.05 15.12
N VAL A 79 32.23 -11.12 16.39
CA VAL A 79 32.70 -10.23 17.44
C VAL A 79 34.19 -10.50 17.62
N GLY A 80 35.00 -9.68 16.94
CA GLY A 80 36.39 -9.46 17.33
C GLY A 80 36.39 -8.74 18.68
N GLN A 81 37.18 -9.28 19.60
CA GLN A 81 37.29 -8.82 20.98
C GLN A 81 37.67 -7.34 21.06
N ASP A 82 36.99 -6.65 21.98
CA ASP A 82 37.24 -5.35 22.59
C ASP A 82 38.44 -4.54 22.05
N GLN A 83 38.12 -3.52 21.27
CA GLN A 83 38.89 -2.28 21.29
C GLN A 83 37.95 -1.10 21.49
N ASP A 84 38.09 -0.51 22.67
CA ASP A 84 37.68 0.85 23.00
C ASP A 84 38.15 1.80 21.90
N THR A 85 37.25 2.13 20.99
CA THR A 85 37.47 3.18 19.99
C THR A 85 36.21 4.03 19.95
N THR A 86 36.30 5.23 20.52
CA THR A 86 35.37 6.35 20.31
C THR A 86 35.45 6.90 18.88
N GLY A 87 35.72 6.04 17.88
CA GLY A 87 35.82 6.38 16.47
C GLY A 87 34.65 5.78 15.71
N LYS A 88 33.97 6.60 14.90
CA LYS A 88 33.06 6.10 13.87
C LYS A 88 33.82 5.03 13.06
N PRO A 89 33.28 3.81 12.88
CA PRO A 89 33.93 2.80 12.06
C PRO A 89 34.29 3.39 10.69
N PRO A 90 35.45 3.04 10.12
CA PRO A 90 35.82 3.52 8.80
C PRO A 90 34.69 3.23 7.82
N PRO A 91 34.37 4.15 6.90
CA PRO A 91 33.29 3.93 5.94
C PRO A 91 33.55 2.60 5.23
N GLY A 92 32.59 1.68 5.33
CA GLY A 92 32.63 0.44 4.58
C GLY A 92 32.72 0.73 3.08
N PRO A 93 33.02 -0.30 2.25
CA PRO A 93 33.08 -0.13 0.81
C PRO A 93 31.81 0.54 0.29
N ALA A 94 31.99 1.53 -0.59
CA ALA A 94 30.89 2.29 -1.17
C ALA A 94 29.87 1.37 -1.83
N MET A 95 28.58 1.71 -1.71
CA MET A 95 27.49 0.95 -2.29
C MET A 95 27.50 1.09 -3.81
N LEU A 96 27.28 -0.01 -4.52
CA LEU A 96 27.17 0.06 -5.98
C LEU A 96 25.87 0.77 -6.38
N PRO A 97 25.84 1.53 -7.49
CA PRO A 97 24.63 2.21 -7.91
C PRO A 97 23.54 1.20 -8.28
N ARG A 98 22.30 1.55 -7.92
CA ARG A 98 21.08 0.91 -8.41
C ARG A 98 20.78 1.43 -9.81
N ARG A 99 20.10 0.64 -10.65
CA ARG A 99 19.49 1.18 -11.87
C ARG A 99 18.36 2.14 -11.47
N GLU A 100 18.55 3.41 -11.75
CA GLU A 100 17.62 4.46 -11.32
C GLU A 100 16.34 4.45 -12.15
N MET A 101 15.21 4.75 -11.50
CA MET A 101 13.98 5.05 -12.22
C MET A 101 14.11 6.44 -12.86
N PRO A 102 13.56 6.66 -14.06
CA PRO A 102 13.54 7.99 -14.63
C PRO A 102 12.89 9.00 -13.66
N ALA A 103 13.50 10.18 -13.56
CA ALA A 103 12.90 11.28 -12.83
C ALA A 103 11.52 11.60 -13.42
N ARG A 104 10.52 11.78 -12.56
CA ARG A 104 9.14 12.05 -12.98
C ARG A 104 8.96 13.53 -13.27
N SER A 105 8.20 13.89 -14.30
CA SER A 105 7.88 15.31 -14.49
C SER A 105 6.98 15.83 -13.34
N PRO A 106 6.91 17.15 -13.10
CA PRO A 106 5.92 17.71 -12.18
C PRO A 106 4.48 17.33 -12.54
N ALA A 107 4.16 17.24 -13.84
CA ALA A 107 2.85 16.83 -14.32
C ALA A 107 2.53 15.37 -13.97
N ASP A 108 3.50 14.45 -14.15
CA ASP A 108 3.34 13.05 -13.76
C ASP A 108 3.16 12.88 -12.24
N GLU A 109 3.83 13.73 -11.46
CA GLU A 109 3.63 13.75 -10.00
C GLU A 109 2.22 14.21 -9.63
N ALA A 110 1.77 15.32 -10.21
CA ALA A 110 0.44 15.85 -9.96
C ALA A 110 -0.63 14.82 -10.30
N ALA A 111 -0.51 14.18 -11.47
CA ALA A 111 -1.42 13.11 -11.88
C ALA A 111 -1.37 11.90 -10.93
N CYS A 112 -0.19 11.54 -10.40
CA CYS A 112 -0.07 10.49 -9.39
C CYS A 112 -0.82 10.86 -8.10
N ARG A 113 -0.67 12.11 -7.63
CA ARG A 113 -1.33 12.60 -6.42
C ARG A 113 -2.86 12.66 -6.56
N GLU A 114 -3.36 13.00 -7.75
CA GLU A 114 -4.80 12.90 -8.06
C GLU A 114 -5.30 11.45 -7.96
N ARG A 115 -4.53 10.48 -8.47
CA ARG A 115 -4.88 9.06 -8.34
C ARG A 115 -4.82 8.59 -6.89
N LEU A 116 -3.85 9.05 -6.09
CA LEU A 116 -3.81 8.77 -4.64
C LEU A 116 -5.06 9.30 -3.93
N ALA A 117 -5.51 10.50 -4.26
CA ALA A 117 -6.73 11.09 -3.71
C ALA A 117 -7.95 10.23 -4.08
N GLY A 118 -8.08 9.81 -5.35
CA GLY A 118 -9.16 8.91 -5.79
C GLY A 118 -9.13 7.53 -5.13
N LEU A 119 -7.96 7.04 -4.75
CA LEU A 119 -7.77 5.79 -3.99
C LEU A 119 -8.00 5.96 -2.48
N GLY A 120 -8.15 7.20 -1.99
CA GLY A 120 -8.31 7.50 -0.56
C GLY A 120 -7.05 7.24 0.27
N VAL A 121 -5.87 7.41 -0.35
CA VAL A 121 -4.58 7.30 0.35
C VAL A 121 -4.40 8.51 1.26
N VAL A 122 -4.02 8.27 2.52
CA VAL A 122 -3.76 9.31 3.51
C VAL A 122 -2.25 9.45 3.67
N TYR A 123 -1.74 10.66 3.39
CA TYR A 123 -0.32 10.96 3.46
C TYR A 123 -0.08 12.42 3.80
N VAL A 124 1.17 12.73 4.13
CA VAL A 124 1.71 14.09 4.20
C VAL A 124 2.95 14.21 3.33
N GLU A 125 3.25 15.41 2.85
CA GLU A 125 4.54 15.68 2.19
C GLU A 125 5.70 15.40 3.14
N ALA A 126 6.80 14.91 2.59
CA ALA A 126 8.06 14.75 3.28
C ALA A 126 9.18 15.45 2.48
N PRO A 127 10.29 15.85 3.14
CA PRO A 127 11.44 16.38 2.43
C PRO A 127 12.00 15.38 1.42
N ASP A 128 12.61 15.91 0.37
CA ASP A 128 13.43 15.11 -0.54
C ASP A 128 14.57 14.43 0.24
N ILE A 129 14.90 13.22 -0.21
CA ILE A 129 15.96 12.40 0.35
C ILE A 129 17.18 12.62 -0.53
N ALA A 130 18.27 13.05 0.08
CA ALA A 130 19.61 13.04 -0.49
C ALA A 130 20.59 12.87 0.67
N ASP A 131 21.31 11.75 0.71
CA ASP A 131 22.29 11.49 1.77
C ASP A 131 23.67 11.09 1.25
N ALA A 132 24.66 11.17 2.14
CA ALA A 132 26.04 10.81 1.84
C ALA A 132 26.24 9.31 1.52
N GLY A 133 25.24 8.47 1.78
CA GLY A 133 25.22 7.05 1.42
C GLY A 133 24.81 6.79 -0.03
N GLY A 134 24.49 7.84 -0.79
CA GLY A 134 24.05 7.74 -2.19
C GLY A 134 22.56 7.43 -2.34
N CYS A 135 21.78 7.52 -1.25
CA CYS A 135 20.33 7.38 -1.32
C CYS A 135 19.70 8.70 -1.77
N HIS A 136 18.77 8.59 -2.72
CA HIS A 136 18.08 9.72 -3.30
C HIS A 136 16.62 9.36 -3.58
N ALA A 137 15.72 10.28 -3.27
CA ALA A 137 14.33 10.25 -3.71
C ALA A 137 13.72 11.66 -3.65
N GLU A 138 12.97 12.05 -4.68
CA GLU A 138 12.33 13.35 -4.75
C GLU A 138 10.82 13.24 -4.60
N ARG A 139 10.20 14.33 -4.10
CA ARG A 139 8.75 14.49 -3.90
C ARG A 139 8.18 13.34 -3.09
N VAL A 140 8.88 13.05 -1.99
CA VAL A 140 8.60 11.94 -1.10
C VAL A 140 7.36 12.25 -0.27
N ILE A 141 6.56 11.22 -0.01
CA ILE A 141 5.39 11.31 0.86
C ILE A 141 5.52 10.33 2.02
N ARG A 142 4.89 10.66 3.13
CA ARG A 142 4.77 9.78 4.30
C ARG A 142 3.32 9.33 4.45
N VAL A 143 3.09 8.07 4.10
CA VAL A 143 1.77 7.44 4.00
C VAL A 143 1.38 6.79 5.34
N THR A 144 0.15 6.97 5.78
CA THR A 144 -0.40 6.31 6.99
C THR A 144 -1.58 5.40 6.69
N ALA A 145 -2.26 5.58 5.55
CA ALA A 145 -3.28 4.67 5.05
C ALA A 145 -3.24 4.62 3.52
N ILE A 146 -3.53 3.45 2.95
CA ILE A 146 -3.49 3.21 1.50
C ILE A 146 -4.90 3.06 0.90
N GLY A 147 -5.89 3.57 1.63
CA GLY A 147 -7.30 3.58 1.28
C GLY A 147 -8.15 3.82 2.53
N PRO A 148 -9.45 4.12 2.38
CA PRO A 148 -10.34 4.51 3.49
C PRO A 148 -10.54 3.40 4.54
N LYS A 149 -10.20 2.16 4.22
CA LYS A 149 -10.43 0.97 5.06
C LYS A 149 -9.13 0.21 5.39
N LEU A 150 -7.97 0.74 5.00
CA LEU A 150 -6.72 0.01 5.10
C LEU A 150 -5.57 0.93 5.55
N ALA A 151 -5.26 0.84 6.84
CA ALA A 151 -4.18 1.60 7.46
C ALA A 151 -2.83 0.88 7.37
N LEU A 152 -1.76 1.64 7.58
CA LEU A 152 -0.43 1.12 7.85
C LEU A 152 -0.17 1.16 9.36
N SER A 153 0.53 0.15 9.88
CA SER A 153 0.85 0.07 11.31
C SER A 153 1.73 1.24 11.81
N GLY A 154 2.40 1.92 10.89
CA GLY A 154 3.13 3.16 11.13
C GLY A 154 3.33 3.93 9.83
N PRO A 155 3.73 5.21 9.91
CA PRO A 155 3.97 6.02 8.73
C PRO A 155 5.09 5.42 7.85
N ALA A 156 4.83 5.24 6.57
CA ALA A 156 5.77 4.70 5.60
C ALA A 156 6.21 5.78 4.60
N THR A 157 7.52 6.02 4.52
CA THR A 157 8.11 7.02 3.62
C THR A 157 8.35 6.39 2.26
N MET A 158 7.73 6.93 1.21
CA MET A 158 7.84 6.40 -0.16
C MET A 158 7.60 7.45 -1.23
N VAL A 159 7.99 7.16 -2.46
CA VAL A 159 7.60 7.95 -3.64
C VAL A 159 6.14 7.66 -4.04
N CYS A 160 5.46 8.64 -4.64
CA CYS A 160 4.04 8.52 -5.03
C CYS A 160 3.69 7.26 -5.84
N PRO A 161 4.46 6.77 -6.84
CA PRO A 161 4.08 5.61 -7.64
C PRO A 161 4.12 4.33 -6.81
N MET A 162 5.02 4.27 -5.81
CA MET A 162 5.06 3.17 -4.87
C MET A 162 3.82 3.16 -3.97
N ALA A 163 3.38 4.34 -3.49
CA ALA A 163 2.13 4.47 -2.75
C ALA A 163 0.91 4.08 -3.60
N GLU A 164 0.89 4.50 -4.87
CA GLU A 164 -0.18 4.16 -5.80
C GLU A 164 -0.22 2.64 -6.05
N ALA A 165 0.92 2.01 -6.33
CA ALA A 165 1.02 0.56 -6.52
C ALA A 165 0.53 -0.20 -5.28
N LEU A 166 0.93 0.26 -4.09
CA LEU A 166 0.52 -0.32 -2.81
C LEU A 166 -0.99 -0.19 -2.56
N ALA A 167 -1.56 0.99 -2.80
CA ALA A 167 -3.00 1.21 -2.67
C ALA A 167 -3.82 0.37 -3.66
N ARG A 168 -3.38 0.29 -4.93
CA ARG A 168 -4.03 -0.55 -5.94
C ARG A 168 -3.96 -2.02 -5.57
N TRP A 169 -2.81 -2.53 -5.16
CA TRP A 169 -2.70 -3.91 -4.67
C TRP A 169 -3.58 -4.17 -3.44
N GLY A 170 -3.63 -3.22 -2.51
CA GLY A 170 -4.51 -3.25 -1.35
C GLY A 170 -5.97 -3.47 -1.74
N GLU A 171 -6.45 -2.71 -2.73
CA GLU A 171 -7.84 -2.73 -3.19
C GLU A 171 -8.17 -3.94 -4.08
N THR A 172 -7.29 -4.30 -5.01
CA THR A 172 -7.62 -5.29 -6.06
C THR A 172 -7.17 -6.72 -5.73
N VAL A 173 -6.25 -6.88 -4.77
CA VAL A 173 -5.68 -8.18 -4.42
C VAL A 173 -5.91 -8.50 -2.95
N LEU A 174 -5.36 -7.68 -2.05
CA LEU A 174 -5.31 -7.99 -0.62
C LEU A 174 -6.72 -8.08 -0.01
N ARG A 175 -7.55 -7.04 -0.20
CA ARG A 175 -8.90 -7.01 0.36
C ARG A 175 -9.79 -8.12 -0.21
N PRO A 176 -9.85 -8.36 -1.54
CA PRO A 176 -10.59 -9.50 -2.08
C PRO A 176 -10.09 -10.86 -1.58
N ALA A 177 -8.79 -11.03 -1.37
CA ALA A 177 -8.23 -12.26 -0.80
C ALA A 177 -8.66 -12.46 0.66
N ALA A 178 -8.69 -11.38 1.45
CA ALA A 178 -9.18 -11.42 2.82
C ALA A 178 -10.67 -11.78 2.87
N GLU A 179 -11.46 -11.19 1.98
CA GLU A 179 -12.91 -11.45 1.89
C GLU A 179 -13.20 -12.91 1.51
N ARG A 180 -12.37 -13.54 0.66
CA ARG A 180 -12.48 -14.98 0.31
C ARG A 180 -12.27 -15.92 1.49
N ILE A 181 -11.48 -15.51 2.49
CA ILE A 181 -11.31 -16.27 3.74
C ILE A 181 -12.29 -15.82 4.84
N GLY A 182 -13.30 -15.01 4.49
CA GLY A 182 -14.33 -14.53 5.41
C GLY A 182 -13.89 -13.39 6.32
N ARG A 183 -12.79 -12.72 6.01
CA ARG A 183 -12.17 -11.69 6.87
C ARG A 183 -12.08 -10.34 6.16
N LYS A 184 -11.90 -9.28 6.94
CA LYS A 184 -11.73 -7.91 6.42
C LYS A 184 -10.35 -7.41 6.80
N ALA A 185 -9.44 -7.28 5.85
CA ALA A 185 -8.12 -6.68 6.11
C ALA A 185 -8.28 -5.20 6.44
N VAL A 186 -7.69 -4.75 7.55
CA VAL A 186 -7.81 -3.36 8.05
C VAL A 186 -6.47 -2.69 8.32
N THR A 187 -5.39 -3.47 8.52
CA THR A 187 -4.05 -2.90 8.73
C THR A 187 -2.98 -3.75 8.09
N LEU A 188 -2.02 -3.10 7.44
CA LEU A 188 -0.75 -3.71 7.02
C LEU A 188 0.32 -3.43 8.07
N ALA A 189 0.94 -4.48 8.58
CA ALA A 189 2.11 -4.37 9.45
C ALA A 189 3.35 -4.04 8.62
N VAL A 190 3.84 -2.82 8.71
CA VAL A 190 5.02 -2.33 7.98
C VAL A 190 6.29 -2.66 8.77
N GLY A 191 7.22 -3.38 8.14
CA GLY A 191 8.54 -3.67 8.69
C GLY A 191 9.60 -2.65 8.29
N ALA A 192 9.59 -2.23 7.02
CA ALA A 192 10.48 -1.21 6.49
C ALA A 192 9.83 -0.47 5.31
N SER A 193 10.19 0.80 5.14
CA SER A 193 9.84 1.63 3.98
C SER A 193 11.12 2.30 3.45
N TYR A 194 11.37 3.59 3.73
CA TYR A 194 12.70 4.15 3.48
C TYR A 194 13.74 3.61 4.47
N GLU A 195 14.84 3.08 3.93
CA GLU A 195 16.03 2.70 4.70
C GLU A 195 17.26 2.80 3.79
N CYS A 196 18.16 3.75 4.07
CA CYS A 196 19.39 3.87 3.31
C CYS A 196 20.39 2.78 3.69
N ARG A 197 20.52 1.76 2.84
CA ARG A 197 21.41 0.61 3.05
C ARG A 197 21.73 -0.14 1.76
N PRO A 198 22.83 -0.92 1.74
CA PRO A 198 23.05 -1.88 0.67
C PRO A 198 21.98 -2.97 0.65
N ARG A 199 21.77 -3.54 -0.54
CA ARG A 199 20.88 -4.68 -0.77
C ARG A 199 21.31 -5.84 0.11
N ASN A 200 20.33 -6.47 0.73
CA ASN A 200 20.49 -7.59 1.65
C ASN A 200 21.46 -7.30 2.83
N ARG A 201 21.74 -6.01 3.12
CA ARG A 201 22.74 -5.56 4.12
C ARG A 201 24.16 -6.10 3.86
N VAL A 202 24.47 -6.46 2.61
CA VAL A 202 25.79 -6.93 2.21
C VAL A 202 26.66 -5.73 1.84
N ALA A 203 27.75 -5.50 2.57
CA ALA A 203 28.66 -4.37 2.31
C ALA A 203 29.17 -4.37 0.86
N GLY A 204 29.23 -3.18 0.24
CA GLY A 204 29.63 -3.03 -1.17
C GLY A 204 28.62 -3.55 -2.20
N SER A 205 27.45 -4.08 -1.78
CA SER A 205 26.41 -4.48 -2.73
C SER A 205 25.67 -3.27 -3.31
N LYS A 206 24.81 -3.51 -4.31
CA LYS A 206 23.97 -2.46 -4.91
C LYS A 206 23.09 -1.79 -3.85
N LEU A 207 22.84 -0.50 -4.01
CA LEU A 207 21.83 0.23 -3.26
C LEU A 207 20.47 -0.49 -3.33
N SER A 208 19.80 -0.60 -2.18
CA SER A 208 18.46 -1.16 -2.06
C SER A 208 17.40 -0.18 -2.59
N GLU A 209 16.31 -0.70 -3.13
CA GLU A 209 15.13 0.08 -3.52
C GLU A 209 14.52 0.84 -2.33
N HIS A 210 14.69 0.34 -1.10
CA HIS A 210 14.33 1.06 0.13
C HIS A 210 15.08 2.39 0.26
N GLY A 211 16.33 2.47 -0.21
CA GLY A 211 17.10 3.72 -0.18
C GLY A 211 16.62 4.76 -1.20
N ALA A 212 15.81 4.34 -2.17
CA ALA A 212 15.12 5.24 -3.11
C ALA A 212 13.66 5.50 -2.71
N ALA A 213 13.28 5.13 -1.47
CA ALA A 213 11.89 5.18 -0.99
C ALA A 213 10.91 4.47 -1.96
N ASN A 214 11.40 3.45 -2.67
CA ASN A 214 10.73 2.76 -3.78
C ASN A 214 10.42 1.29 -3.45
N ALA A 215 10.40 0.96 -2.15
CA ALA A 215 10.12 -0.37 -1.66
C ALA A 215 9.42 -0.35 -0.30
N ILE A 216 8.73 -1.44 0.03
CA ILE A 216 8.11 -1.68 1.33
C ILE A 216 8.23 -3.16 1.73
N ASP A 217 8.49 -3.39 3.00
CA ASP A 217 8.47 -4.72 3.63
C ASP A 217 7.21 -4.85 4.48
N ILE A 218 6.37 -5.83 4.17
CA ILE A 218 5.14 -6.16 4.91
C ILE A 218 5.38 -7.40 5.78
N MET A 219 5.15 -7.24 7.07
CA MET A 219 5.33 -8.25 8.11
C MET A 219 4.05 -9.02 8.43
N GLY A 220 2.89 -8.52 7.96
CA GLY A 220 1.61 -9.14 8.24
C GLY A 220 0.41 -8.26 7.88
N VAL A 221 -0.76 -8.86 8.03
CA VAL A 221 -2.09 -8.29 7.79
C VAL A 221 -2.93 -8.49 9.04
N ALA A 222 -3.44 -7.40 9.61
CA ALA A 222 -4.42 -7.44 10.68
C ALA A 222 -5.83 -7.30 10.10
N PHE A 223 -6.78 -8.02 10.69
CA PHE A 223 -8.16 -8.07 10.23
C PHE A 223 -9.11 -7.46 11.27
N ALA A 224 -10.31 -7.08 10.83
CA ALA A 224 -11.32 -6.40 11.65
C ALA A 224 -11.81 -7.24 12.85
N ASP A 225 -11.67 -8.56 12.77
CA ASP A 225 -12.00 -9.52 13.84
C ASP A 225 -10.91 -9.60 14.93
N GLY A 226 -9.84 -8.82 14.80
CA GLY A 226 -8.71 -8.77 15.73
C GLY A 226 -7.64 -9.83 15.49
N ALA A 227 -7.92 -10.86 14.69
CA ALA A 227 -6.89 -11.84 14.36
C ALA A 227 -5.94 -11.28 13.28
N MET A 228 -4.83 -11.97 13.07
CA MET A 228 -3.77 -11.53 12.17
C MET A 228 -3.14 -12.69 11.40
N THR A 229 -2.71 -12.42 10.17
CA THR A 229 -1.82 -13.29 9.42
C THR A 229 -0.48 -12.60 9.28
N VAL A 230 0.56 -13.21 9.82
CA VAL A 230 1.91 -12.65 9.87
C VAL A 230 2.84 -13.42 8.93
N THR A 231 3.91 -12.81 8.45
CA THR A 231 5.00 -13.55 7.80
C THR A 231 5.86 -14.25 8.86
N LYS A 232 6.87 -15.05 8.46
CA LYS A 232 7.71 -15.80 9.43
C LYS A 232 8.39 -14.87 10.47
N ALA A 233 8.66 -13.60 10.17
CA ALA A 233 9.20 -12.66 11.16
C ALA A 233 8.12 -12.01 11.99
N GLY A 234 6.96 -11.69 11.43
CA GLY A 234 5.81 -11.27 12.24
C GLY A 234 5.41 -12.36 13.23
N ALA A 235 5.48 -13.64 12.87
CA ALA A 235 5.27 -14.78 13.77
C ALA A 235 6.28 -14.80 14.93
N ARG A 236 7.55 -14.44 14.67
CA ARG A 236 8.58 -14.31 15.73
C ARG A 236 8.32 -13.15 16.69
N LEU A 237 7.65 -12.09 16.23
CA LEU A 237 7.34 -10.89 17.02
C LEU A 237 6.07 -11.05 17.87
N VAL A 238 5.14 -11.90 17.43
CA VAL A 238 3.91 -12.25 18.16
C VAL A 238 4.14 -13.42 19.12
N ARG A 239 5.29 -14.13 19.05
CA ARG A 239 5.60 -15.21 19.98
C ARG A 239 5.79 -14.61 21.40
N PRO A 240 5.04 -15.07 22.42
CA PRO A 240 5.32 -14.67 23.80
C PRO A 240 6.78 -15.05 24.14
N PRO A 241 7.47 -14.25 24.99
CA PRO A 241 8.80 -14.63 25.45
C PRO A 241 8.76 -16.06 26.03
N PRO A 242 9.83 -16.86 25.89
CA PRO A 242 9.89 -18.13 26.61
C PRO A 242 9.62 -17.82 28.07
N ALA A 243 8.72 -18.59 28.70
CA ALA A 243 8.54 -18.53 30.14
C ALA A 243 9.93 -18.71 30.75
N THR A 244 10.52 -17.64 31.26
CA THR A 244 11.68 -17.77 32.12
C THR A 244 11.18 -18.60 33.28
N ALA A 245 11.72 -19.80 33.40
CA ALA A 245 11.57 -20.59 34.59
C ALA A 245 12.23 -19.80 35.71
N ASP A 246 11.45 -19.06 36.48
CA ASP A 246 11.85 -18.59 37.79
C ASP A 246 11.52 -19.70 38.79
N PRO A 247 12.54 -20.33 39.43
CA PRO A 247 12.32 -21.28 40.50
C PRO A 247 12.17 -20.53 41.84
N ALA A 248 11.24 -19.58 41.97
CA ALA A 248 10.96 -18.93 43.25
C ALA A 248 9.69 -18.06 43.23
N ALA A 249 8.51 -18.67 43.38
CA ALA A 249 7.37 -18.01 44.02
C ALA A 249 6.34 -19.06 44.47
N SER A 250 6.09 -19.14 45.78
CA SER A 250 5.06 -19.99 46.40
C SER A 250 3.64 -19.42 46.21
N PRO A 251 2.59 -20.24 46.39
CA PRO A 251 1.23 -19.91 45.95
C PRO A 251 0.38 -19.27 47.06
N ALA A 252 -0.37 -18.21 46.75
CA ALA A 252 -1.63 -17.90 47.43
C ALA A 252 -2.48 -16.85 46.70
N ALA A 253 -3.74 -17.23 46.48
CA ALA A 253 -4.96 -16.42 46.33
C ALA A 253 -5.10 -15.51 45.08
N SER A 254 -6.27 -15.30 44.49
CA SER A 254 -7.55 -16.01 44.38
C SER A 254 -8.35 -15.31 43.28
N ALA A 255 -9.13 -16.07 42.51
CA ALA A 255 -10.22 -15.68 41.61
C ALA A 255 -10.57 -14.19 41.42
N ALA A 256 -10.45 -13.73 40.17
CA ALA A 256 -11.29 -12.66 39.61
C ALA A 256 -11.52 -12.87 38.10
N SER A 257 -12.76 -13.24 37.79
CA SER A 257 -13.56 -12.97 36.59
C SER A 257 -12.97 -13.20 35.18
N SER A 258 -13.57 -14.20 34.54
CA SER A 258 -13.72 -14.35 33.09
C SER A 258 -14.18 -13.07 32.38
N ALA A 259 -13.24 -12.32 31.82
CA ALA A 259 -13.47 -11.48 30.66
C ALA A 259 -12.52 -12.00 29.57
N GLY A 260 -13.10 -12.51 28.48
CA GLY A 260 -12.39 -13.26 27.45
C GLY A 260 -11.18 -12.50 26.91
N ARG A 261 -10.01 -13.13 27.02
CA ARG A 261 -8.83 -12.76 26.26
C ARG A 261 -8.95 -13.40 24.87
N PRO A 262 -9.04 -12.66 23.76
CA PRO A 262 -8.81 -13.25 22.46
C PRO A 262 -7.29 -13.30 22.25
N GLU A 263 -6.65 -14.37 22.72
CA GLU A 263 -5.30 -14.74 22.26
C GLU A 263 -5.43 -15.95 21.34
N ALA A 264 -5.99 -15.72 20.14
CA ALA A 264 -5.63 -16.58 19.02
C ALA A 264 -4.21 -16.17 18.60
N PRO A 265 -3.20 -17.06 18.64
CA PRO A 265 -1.90 -16.73 18.06
C PRO A 265 -2.10 -16.36 16.60
N ALA A 266 -1.37 -15.34 16.11
CA ALA A 266 -1.39 -14.97 14.70
C ALA A 266 -1.11 -16.20 13.83
N GLU A 267 -2.15 -16.73 13.20
CA GLU A 267 -2.05 -17.94 12.41
C GLU A 267 -1.35 -17.63 11.09
N TRP A 268 -0.38 -18.48 10.75
CA TRP A 268 0.30 -18.40 9.47
C TRP A 268 -0.60 -19.02 8.39
N ASP A 269 -1.52 -18.25 7.83
CA ASP A 269 -2.29 -18.68 6.65
C ASP A 269 -1.39 -18.60 5.40
N ALA A 270 -0.64 -19.67 5.17
CA ALA A 270 0.28 -19.81 4.06
C ALA A 270 -0.42 -19.66 2.70
N ARG A 271 -1.69 -20.06 2.59
CA ARG A 271 -2.46 -19.97 1.34
C ARG A 271 -2.83 -18.52 1.05
N PHE A 272 -3.37 -17.81 2.04
CA PHE A 272 -3.64 -16.39 1.93
C PHE A 272 -2.38 -15.59 1.57
N LEU A 273 -1.25 -15.85 2.26
CA LEU A 273 0.02 -15.17 1.98
C LEU A 273 0.55 -15.48 0.58
N ALA A 274 0.45 -16.72 0.11
CA ALA A 274 0.85 -17.10 -1.24
C ALA A 274 -0.02 -16.39 -2.30
N GLU A 275 -1.32 -16.27 -2.06
CA GLU A 275 -2.26 -15.62 -2.95
C GLU A 275 -1.99 -14.11 -3.09
N ILE A 276 -1.85 -13.39 -1.98
CA ILE A 276 -1.58 -11.95 -2.03
C ILE A 276 -0.21 -11.64 -2.63
N ARG A 277 0.78 -12.52 -2.41
CA ARG A 277 2.10 -12.45 -3.04
C ARG A 277 1.98 -12.63 -4.55
N ALA A 278 1.31 -13.69 -5.01
CA ALA A 278 1.13 -13.93 -6.44
C ALA A 278 0.39 -12.77 -7.12
N GLY A 279 -0.65 -12.22 -6.48
CA GLY A 279 -1.38 -11.06 -6.99
C GLY A 279 -0.55 -9.77 -7.00
N ALA A 280 0.40 -9.60 -6.08
CA ALA A 280 1.29 -8.43 -6.01
C ALA A 280 2.09 -8.23 -7.31
N CYS A 281 2.43 -9.30 -8.03
CA CYS A 281 3.17 -9.24 -9.30
C CYS A 281 2.47 -8.47 -10.42
N LYS A 282 1.18 -8.15 -10.26
CA LYS A 282 0.44 -7.28 -11.18
C LYS A 282 0.75 -5.79 -10.97
N HIS A 283 1.24 -5.44 -9.78
CA HIS A 283 1.42 -4.06 -9.32
C HIS A 283 2.88 -3.70 -9.11
N PHE A 284 3.73 -4.68 -8.78
CA PHE A 284 5.15 -4.47 -8.49
C PHE A 284 6.03 -5.18 -9.52
N THR A 285 7.26 -4.68 -9.68
CA THR A 285 8.26 -5.32 -10.54
C THR A 285 9.13 -6.29 -9.77
N THR A 286 9.25 -6.12 -8.45
CA THR A 286 9.82 -7.13 -7.54
C THR A 286 8.80 -7.49 -6.48
N VAL A 287 8.58 -8.79 -6.35
CA VAL A 287 7.82 -9.40 -5.27
C VAL A 287 8.63 -10.58 -4.76
N LEU A 288 9.16 -10.45 -3.55
CA LEU A 288 9.87 -11.52 -2.86
C LEU A 288 9.14 -11.83 -1.57
N GLY A 289 8.86 -13.10 -1.32
CA GLY A 289 8.12 -13.47 -0.12
C GLY A 289 8.77 -14.56 0.72
N PRO A 290 8.06 -14.96 1.80
CA PRO A 290 8.54 -15.98 2.71
C PRO A 290 8.97 -17.25 1.98
N GLY A 291 10.15 -17.74 2.35
CA GLY A 291 10.82 -18.88 1.69
C GLY A 291 11.96 -18.49 0.75
N GLN A 292 12.09 -17.22 0.35
CA GLN A 292 13.21 -16.77 -0.47
C GLN A 292 14.41 -16.30 0.37
N PRO A 293 15.66 -16.45 -0.13
CA PRO A 293 16.83 -15.89 0.55
C PRO A 293 16.66 -14.39 0.83
N TRP A 294 17.05 -13.98 2.03
CA TRP A 294 16.96 -12.59 2.54
C TRP A 294 15.54 -12.06 2.78
N HIS A 295 14.51 -12.77 2.32
CA HIS A 295 13.09 -12.40 2.43
C HIS A 295 12.29 -13.57 3.00
N ASP A 296 12.94 -14.44 3.80
CA ASP A 296 12.35 -15.66 4.33
C ASP A 296 11.17 -15.40 5.25
N ASP A 297 11.04 -14.14 5.66
CA ASP A 297 10.27 -13.75 6.81
C ASP A 297 9.44 -12.50 6.65
N HIS A 298 9.33 -11.94 5.44
CA HIS A 298 8.47 -10.81 5.11
C HIS A 298 8.09 -10.86 3.62
N LEU A 299 7.11 -10.05 3.23
CA LEU A 299 6.80 -9.77 1.82
C LEU A 299 7.47 -8.45 1.44
N HIS A 300 8.44 -8.53 0.55
CA HIS A 300 9.14 -7.38 -0.02
C HIS A 300 8.55 -7.03 -1.38
N LEU A 301 8.20 -5.75 -1.54
CA LEU A 301 7.54 -5.21 -2.73
C LEU A 301 8.31 -3.96 -3.20
N ASP A 302 8.73 -3.92 -4.45
CA ASP A 302 9.40 -2.74 -5.03
C ASP A 302 9.09 -2.53 -6.53
N LEU A 303 9.42 -1.33 -7.02
CA LEU A 303 9.27 -0.92 -8.42
C LEU A 303 10.62 -0.83 -9.17
N GLY A 304 11.62 -1.60 -8.74
CA GLY A 304 12.95 -1.65 -9.34
C GLY A 304 12.94 -2.08 -10.81
N LEU A 305 13.87 -1.54 -11.60
CA LEU A 305 13.99 -1.85 -13.02
C LEU A 305 14.81 -3.13 -13.24
N HIS A 306 14.25 -4.11 -13.94
CA HIS A 306 14.91 -5.40 -14.20
C HIS A 306 15.07 -5.72 -15.68
N GLY A 307 16.08 -6.56 -15.97
CA GLY A 307 16.43 -6.95 -17.33
C GLY A 307 17.02 -5.80 -18.15
N ARG A 308 17.25 -6.04 -19.44
CA ARG A 308 17.82 -5.03 -20.34
C ARG A 308 16.85 -3.87 -20.57
N SER A 309 15.58 -4.17 -20.86
CA SER A 309 14.51 -3.19 -21.09
C SER A 309 14.04 -2.46 -19.82
N GLY A 310 14.37 -2.94 -18.63
CA GLY A 310 13.86 -2.38 -17.37
C GLY A 310 12.42 -2.82 -17.04
N THR A 311 11.82 -3.67 -17.85
CA THR A 311 10.40 -4.06 -17.76
C THR A 311 10.19 -5.48 -17.23
N SER A 312 11.26 -6.24 -16.99
CA SER A 312 11.13 -7.59 -16.43
C SER A 312 10.58 -7.54 -15.00
N ARG A 313 9.93 -8.63 -14.58
CA ARG A 313 9.43 -8.78 -13.20
C ARG A 313 10.14 -9.94 -12.51
N ILE A 314 10.38 -9.78 -11.21
CA ILE A 314 10.87 -10.82 -10.31
C ILE A 314 9.73 -11.15 -9.36
N CYS A 315 9.24 -12.39 -9.41
CA CYS A 315 8.07 -12.86 -8.69
C CYS A 315 8.39 -14.19 -8.02
N GLN A 316 8.76 -14.16 -6.74
CA GLN A 316 9.42 -15.28 -6.05
C GLN A 316 8.89 -15.54 -4.64
#